data_AF-A0AAP9IQI3-F1
#
_entry.id   AF-A0AAP9IQI3-F1
#
_cell.length_a   1.000
_cell.length_b   1.000
_cell.length_c   1.000
_cell.angle_alpha   90.00
_cell.angle_beta   90.00
_cell.angle_gamma   90.00
#
_symmetry.space_group_name_H-M   'P 1'
#
loop_
_entity.id
_entity.type
_entity.pdbx_description
1 polymer ?
#
loop_
_entity_poly.entity_id
_entity_poly.type
_entity_poly.pdbx_seq_one_letter_code
_entity_poly.pdbx_strand_id
1 'polypeptide(L)'
;MKVTSADALAQAVRDQRKVNKLTQTATAEQVGIKQTTVSDFENKPGSTKLDTLFKILAALDLELHVVKRGATLPDNNAWTKEW
;
A
#
# COMPACT_ATOMS: atom_id res chain seq x y z
N MET A 1 6.56 -0.05 -10.82
CA MET A 1 5.62 -1.10 -11.27
C MET A 1 4.29 -0.43 -11.64
N LYS A 2 3.61 -0.86 -12.72
CA LYS A 2 2.26 -0.35 -13.04
C LYS A 2 1.23 -1.20 -12.27
N VAL A 3 0.47 -0.59 -11.37
CA VAL A 3 -0.59 -1.27 -10.62
C VAL A 3 -1.93 -0.94 -11.29
N THR A 4 -2.55 -1.95 -11.93
CA THR A 4 -3.82 -1.77 -12.68
C THR A 4 -4.90 -2.80 -12.31
N SER A 5 -4.66 -3.62 -11.29
CA SER A 5 -5.64 -4.57 -10.75
C SER A 5 -5.54 -4.64 -9.23
N ALA A 6 -6.60 -5.13 -8.59
CA ALA A 6 -6.64 -5.32 -7.14
C ALA A 6 -5.53 -6.29 -6.67
N ASP A 7 -5.30 -7.37 -7.42
CA ASP A 7 -4.22 -8.35 -7.12
C ASP A 7 -2.84 -7.73 -7.23
N ALA A 8 -2.59 -6.92 -8.26
CA ALA A 8 -1.31 -6.23 -8.40
C ALA A 8 -1.07 -5.24 -7.26
N LEU A 9 -2.12 -4.55 -6.80
CA LEU A 9 -2.04 -3.64 -5.65
C LEU A 9 -1.76 -4.41 -4.37
N ALA A 10 -2.48 -5.50 -4.11
CA ALA A 10 -2.30 -6.32 -2.92
C ALA A 10 -0.90 -6.93 -2.86
N GLN A 11 -0.36 -7.41 -3.99
CA GLN A 11 1.01 -7.91 -4.06
C GLN A 11 2.03 -6.82 -3.75
N ALA A 12 1.91 -5.63 -4.36
CA ALA A 12 2.83 -4.53 -4.10
C ALA A 12 2.83 -4.12 -2.61
N VAL A 13 1.64 -4.03 -1.99
CA VAL A 13 1.51 -3.69 -0.57
C VAL A 13 2.05 -4.82 0.33
N ARG A 14 1.80 -6.09 -0.03
CA ARG A 14 2.33 -7.26 0.68
C ARG A 14 3.86 -7.31 0.63
N ASP A 15 4.44 -7.02 -0.51
CA ASP A 15 5.89 -6.98 -0.70
C ASP A 15 6.50 -5.89 0.17
N GLN A 16 5.89 -4.70 0.23
CA GLN A 16 6.36 -3.66 1.15
C GLN A 16 6.29 -4.10 2.61
N ARG A 17 5.20 -4.76 3.04
CA ARG A 17 5.11 -5.29 4.41
C ARG A 17 6.27 -6.24 4.73
N LYS A 18 6.62 -7.12 3.79
CA LYS A 18 7.75 -8.05 3.94
C LYS A 18 9.09 -7.33 3.97
N VAL A 19 9.28 -6.29 3.15
CA VAL A 19 10.48 -5.42 3.19
C VAL A 19 10.62 -4.78 4.56
N ASN A 20 9.51 -4.30 5.14
CA ASN A 20 9.47 -3.73 6.48
C ASN A 20 9.56 -4.79 7.59
N LYS A 21 9.67 -6.08 7.25
CA LYS A 21 9.73 -7.23 8.18
C LYS A 21 8.55 -7.31 9.16
N LEU A 22 7.40 -6.75 8.78
CA LEU A 22 6.19 -6.79 9.60
C LEU A 22 5.40 -8.07 9.33
N THR A 23 4.79 -8.64 10.37
CA THR A 23 3.82 -9.73 10.21
C THR A 23 2.44 -9.15 9.90
N GLN A 24 1.52 -9.97 9.38
CA GLN A 24 0.14 -9.53 9.17
C GLN A 24 -0.53 -9.10 10.49
N THR A 25 -0.19 -9.75 11.61
CA THR A 25 -0.66 -9.39 12.95
C THR A 25 -0.14 -8.02 13.36
N ALA A 26 1.17 -7.78 13.24
CA ALA A 26 1.77 -6.50 13.62
C ALA A 26 1.19 -5.34 12.81
N THR A 27 1.03 -5.51 11.49
CA THR A 27 0.37 -4.51 10.63
C THR A 27 -1.07 -4.25 11.04
N ALA A 28 -1.82 -5.29 11.42
CA ALA A 28 -3.21 -5.15 11.83
C ALA A 28 -3.36 -4.41 13.16
N GLU A 29 -2.47 -4.69 14.13
CA GLU A 29 -2.45 -4.06 15.44
C GLU A 29 -2.17 -2.55 15.37
N GLN A 30 -1.27 -2.12 14.49
CA GLN A 30 -0.94 -0.69 14.33
C GLN A 30 -2.14 0.20 13.97
N VAL A 31 -3.15 -0.36 13.30
CA VAL A 31 -4.32 0.38 12.80
C VAL A 31 -5.65 -0.18 13.31
N GLY A 32 -5.60 -1.03 14.34
CA GLY A 32 -6.78 -1.53 15.04
C GLY A 32 -7.72 -2.36 14.17
N ILE A 33 -7.19 -3.20 13.28
CA ILE A 33 -7.97 -4.15 12.48
C ILE A 33 -7.61 -5.59 12.84
N LYS A 34 -8.37 -6.57 12.33
CA LYS A 34 -8.06 -8.00 12.54
C LYS A 34 -6.93 -8.43 11.61
N GLN A 35 -6.05 -9.32 12.08
CA GLN A 35 -5.03 -9.95 11.22
C GLN A 35 -5.66 -10.66 10.01
N THR A 36 -6.83 -11.29 10.19
CA THR A 36 -7.57 -11.92 9.09
C THR A 36 -7.93 -10.93 8.00
N THR A 37 -8.22 -9.68 8.34
CA THR A 37 -8.50 -8.61 7.38
C THR A 37 -7.28 -8.27 6.53
N VAL A 38 -6.08 -8.26 7.12
CA VAL A 38 -4.82 -8.10 6.36
C VAL A 38 -4.59 -9.30 5.44
N SER A 39 -4.81 -10.52 5.95
CA SER A 39 -4.69 -11.75 5.15
C SER A 39 -5.69 -11.79 3.98
N ASP A 40 -6.94 -11.39 4.21
CA ASP A 40 -7.98 -11.35 3.19
C ASP A 40 -7.65 -10.32 2.11
N PHE A 41 -7.13 -9.14 2.49
CA PHE A 41 -6.62 -8.18 1.52
C PHE A 41 -5.47 -8.76 0.69
N GLU A 42 -4.51 -9.43 1.31
CA GLU A 42 -3.33 -9.98 0.61
C GLU A 42 -3.64 -11.15 -0.33
N ASN A 43 -4.73 -11.89 -0.10
CA ASN A 43 -5.07 -13.09 -0.87
C ASN A 43 -6.34 -12.94 -1.73
N LYS A 44 -7.27 -12.06 -1.36
CA LYS A 44 -8.57 -11.84 -2.00
C LYS A 44 -8.95 -10.34 -1.98
N PRO A 45 -8.18 -9.47 -2.65
CA PRO A 45 -8.35 -8.02 -2.54
C PRO A 45 -9.65 -7.49 -3.16
N GLY A 46 -10.32 -8.25 -4.04
CA GLY A 46 -11.50 -7.80 -4.78
C GLY A 46 -12.71 -7.40 -3.92
N SER A 47 -12.82 -7.88 -2.68
CA SER A 47 -13.88 -7.51 -1.73
C SER A 47 -13.39 -6.54 -0.64
N THR A 48 -12.13 -6.09 -0.70
CA THR A 48 -11.57 -5.20 0.32
C THR A 48 -12.16 -3.81 0.19
N LYS A 49 -12.68 -3.29 1.31
CA LYS A 49 -13.15 -1.91 1.40
C LYS A 49 -11.97 -0.95 1.27
N LEU A 50 -12.17 0.20 0.61
CA LEU A 50 -11.14 1.23 0.48
C LEU A 50 -10.64 1.71 1.84
N ASP A 51 -11.50 1.85 2.85
CA ASP A 51 -11.08 2.20 4.22
C ASP A 51 -10.06 1.21 4.80
N THR A 52 -10.25 -0.08 4.54
CA THR A 52 -9.31 -1.13 4.97
C THR A 52 -7.98 -1.00 4.24
N LEU A 53 -8.02 -0.75 2.93
CA LEU A 53 -6.80 -0.50 2.15
C LEU A 53 -6.03 0.68 2.74
N PHE A 54 -6.68 1.83 2.98
CA PHE A 54 -5.99 3.00 3.53
C PHE A 54 -5.45 2.79 4.94
N LYS A 55 -6.13 2.00 5.78
CA LYS A 55 -5.57 1.58 7.07
C LYS A 55 -4.31 0.74 6.89
N ILE A 56 -4.30 -0.23 5.98
CA ILE A 56 -3.11 -1.05 5.72
C ILE A 56 -1.97 -0.20 5.16
N LEU A 57 -2.25 0.72 4.23
CA LEU A 57 -1.24 1.65 3.71
C LEU A 57 -0.64 2.51 4.83
N ALA A 58 -1.48 3.07 5.71
CA ALA A 58 -1.02 3.86 6.86
C ALA A 58 -0.15 3.03 7.83
N ALA A 59 -0.51 1.77 8.10
CA ALA A 59 0.30 0.87 8.93
C ALA A 59 1.69 0.61 8.36
N LEU A 60 1.83 0.66 7.03
CA LEU A 60 3.06 0.37 6.30
C LEU A 60 3.83 1.63 5.87
N ASP A 61 3.37 2.81 6.30
CA ASP A 61 3.92 4.11 5.91
C ASP A 61 3.94 4.32 4.38
N LEU A 62 2.83 3.98 3.73
CA LEU A 62 2.65 4.08 2.29
C LEU A 62 1.62 5.14 1.90
N GLU A 63 1.90 5.84 0.79
CA GLU A 63 0.96 6.74 0.12
C GLU A 63 0.45 6.14 -1.22
N LEU A 64 -0.76 6.55 -1.63
CA LEU A 64 -1.36 6.13 -2.91
C LEU A 64 -1.45 7.30 -3.88
N HIS A 65 -0.76 7.19 -5.02
CA HIS A 65 -0.84 8.17 -6.10
C HIS A 65 -1.68 7.66 -7.27
N VAL A 66 -2.65 8.46 -7.71
CA VAL A 66 -3.43 8.21 -8.93
C VAL A 66 -2.88 9.08 -10.05
N VAL A 67 -2.37 8.44 -11.11
CA VAL A 67 -1.76 9.14 -12.25
C VAL A 67 -2.35 8.71 -13.58
N LYS A 68 -2.24 9.60 -14.57
CA LYS A 68 -2.59 9.28 -15.96
C LYS A 68 -1.70 8.13 -16.45
N ARG A 69 -2.29 7.17 -17.15
CA ARG A 69 -1.54 6.07 -17.77
C ARG A 69 -0.47 6.61 -18.70
N GLY A 70 0.79 6.22 -18.47
CA GLY A 70 1.94 6.66 -19.25
C GLY A 70 2.60 7.95 -18.75
N ALA A 71 2.02 8.62 -17.75
CA ALA A 71 2.71 9.70 -17.05
C ALA A 71 3.79 9.12 -16.12
N THR A 72 4.93 9.80 -16.04
CA THR A 72 5.90 9.60 -14.97
C THR A 72 5.39 10.31 -13.71
N LEU A 73 5.47 9.63 -12.57
CA LEU A 73 5.30 10.32 -11.29
C LEU A 73 6.44 11.33 -11.18
N PRO A 74 6.17 12.62 -10.91
CA PRO A 74 7.22 13.58 -10.62
C PRO A 74 7.95 13.08 -9.37
N ASP A 75 9.29 13.09 -9.42
CA ASP A 75 10.10 12.77 -8.26
C ASP A 75 9.91 13.90 -7.23
N ASN A 76 9.29 13.60 -6.10
CA ASN A 76 9.02 14.59 -5.04
C ASN A 76 10.33 15.21 -4.50
N ASN A 77 11.49 14.62 -4.84
CA ASN A 77 12.83 15.12 -4.55
C ASN A 77 13.29 16.28 -5.45
N ALA A 78 12.43 16.86 -6.29
CA ALA A 78 12.77 18.01 -7.14
C ALA A 78 12.80 19.37 -6.39
N TRP A 79 13.21 19.41 -5.12
CA TRP A 79 13.52 20.64 -4.39
C TRP A 79 14.74 20.50 -3.48
N THR A 80 15.92 20.43 -4.08
CA THR A 80 17.14 20.97 -3.47
C THR A 80 17.94 21.67 -4.56
N LYS A 81 18.18 22.97 -4.36
CA LYS A 81 18.98 23.94 -5.16
C LYS A 81 18.23 24.62 -6.33
N GLU A 82 18.26 25.93 -6.53
CA GLU A 82 19.08 27.04 -5.99
C GLU A 82 18.35 28.37 -6.25
N TRP A 83 18.11 29.16 -5.19
CA TRP A 83 18.33 30.61 -5.14
C TRP A 83 18.62 31.01 -3.70
#